data_AF-A0A941J1R0-F1
#
_entry.id   AF-A0A941J1R0-F1
#
_cell.length_a   1.000
_cell.length_b   1.000
_cell.length_c   1.000
_cell.angle_alpha   90.00
_cell.angle_beta   90.00
_cell.angle_gamma   90.00
#
_symmetry.space_group_name_H-M   'P 1'
#
loop_
_entity.id
_entity.type
_entity.pdbx_description
1 polymer ?
#
loop_
_entity_poly.entity_id
_entity_poly.type
_entity_poly.pdbx_seq_one_letter_code
_entity_poly.pdbx_strand_id
1 'polypeptide(L)'
;MDVRRASVYLKLATVPAASTGTNVTCNFLIICAAPGTSVGFEYNAVTGILRLASNVDYWDAAAVELTYSPTDHLWLRLREDGTNVYWDTSPDGSTWTNRRTLATPAWIPASIDDTAVDLWAYRDAGVTDYAAYDNVNTLNDGAVHTASATLSGQTTLGATALVEAHATAALAADGSLNAALALTAHATAALTGQATLTADAASTEIPEVAELSAGDWDLYIEQGSTFVQEYVVDDDPAFTWDGWTARSQIRSEASANGGLLLDLTDYLTVVGNTIRAAVPAAITSTLTRNGVWDLEVVQGSTVVRLLNGRVVVSPEVTR
;
A
#
# COMPACT_ATOMS: atom_id res chain seq x y z
N MET A 1 12.05 7.16 12.01
CA MET A 1 11.54 7.23 10.63
C MET A 1 12.69 7.75 9.77
N ASP A 2 13.28 6.96 8.86
CA ASP A 2 14.31 7.49 7.94
C ASP A 2 13.61 8.42 6.95
N VAL A 3 13.80 9.74 7.09
CA VAL A 3 13.09 10.77 6.31
C VAL A 3 13.59 10.91 4.88
N ARG A 4 14.61 10.16 4.45
CA ARG A 4 15.06 10.18 3.06
C ARG A 4 13.94 9.62 2.17
N ARG A 5 13.25 10.51 1.44
CA ARG A 5 12.05 10.22 0.61
C ARG A 5 10.72 10.18 1.36
N ALA A 6 10.56 11.03 2.37
CA ALA A 6 9.28 11.20 3.05
C ALA A 6 8.34 12.16 2.30
N SER A 7 7.03 11.92 2.41
CA SER A 7 6.01 12.87 1.98
C SER A 7 4.82 12.84 2.93
N VAL A 8 4.21 14.00 3.13
CA VAL A 8 2.90 14.13 3.76
C VAL A 8 1.99 14.96 2.87
N TYR A 9 0.78 14.49 2.64
CA TYR A 9 -0.24 15.21 1.89
C TYR A 9 -1.59 15.11 2.57
N LEU A 10 -2.45 16.09 2.30
CA LEU A 10 -3.81 16.15 2.82
C LEU A 10 -4.71 16.96 1.89
N LYS A 11 -6.01 16.80 2.09
CA LYS A 11 -7.05 17.62 1.49
C LYS A 11 -7.43 18.75 2.45
N LEU A 12 -7.31 19.99 2.00
CA LEU A 12 -7.81 21.17 2.72
C LEU A 12 -9.29 21.36 2.39
N ALA A 13 -10.14 20.52 3.00
CA ALA A 13 -11.55 20.38 2.66
C ALA A 13 -12.38 21.62 3.02
N THR A 14 -11.99 22.38 4.05
CA THR A 14 -12.66 23.62 4.43
C THR A 14 -11.64 24.60 5.00
N VAL A 15 -11.73 25.86 4.57
CA VAL A 15 -10.97 26.97 5.13
C VAL A 15 -11.91 27.89 5.92
N PRO A 16 -11.44 28.53 7.00
CA PRO A 16 -12.25 29.46 7.78
C PRO A 16 -12.58 30.71 6.95
N ALA A 17 -13.71 31.35 7.23
CA ALA A 17 -14.08 32.63 6.64
C ALA A 17 -13.43 33.79 7.41
N ALA A 18 -13.05 34.87 6.73
CA ALA A 18 -12.51 36.06 7.40
C ALA A 18 -13.47 36.62 8.46
N SER A 19 -14.78 36.67 8.15
CA SER A 19 -15.79 37.36 8.96
C SER A 19 -15.34 38.80 9.26
N THR A 20 -15.29 39.22 10.52
CA THR A 20 -14.74 40.52 10.96
C THR A 20 -13.33 40.41 11.54
N GLY A 21 -12.67 39.26 11.41
CA GLY A 21 -11.31 39.05 11.91
C GLY A 21 -10.28 39.84 11.10
N THR A 22 -9.19 40.23 11.75
CA THR A 22 -8.04 40.86 11.10
C THR A 22 -6.87 39.90 10.92
N ASN A 23 -6.90 38.77 11.62
CA ASN A 23 -6.01 37.64 11.42
C ASN A 23 -6.79 36.33 11.61
N VAL A 24 -7.07 35.66 10.49
CA VAL A 24 -7.77 34.37 10.46
C VAL A 24 -6.96 33.42 9.60
N THR A 25 -6.43 32.35 10.19
CA THR A 25 -5.51 31.43 9.52
C THR A 25 -5.88 29.97 9.72
N CYS A 26 -5.46 29.14 8.78
CA CYS A 26 -5.35 27.70 8.97
C CYS A 26 -4.03 27.20 8.37
N ASN A 27 -3.37 26.27 9.05
CA ASN A 27 -1.97 25.94 8.82
C ASN A 27 -1.79 24.44 8.65
N PHE A 28 -0.87 24.06 7.79
CA PHE A 28 -0.36 22.70 7.64
C PHE A 28 1.16 22.77 7.68
N LEU A 29 1.74 22.42 8.83
CA LEU A 29 3.15 22.60 9.11
C LEU A 29 3.81 21.29 9.52
N ILE A 30 5.10 21.18 9.24
CA ILE A 30 6.04 20.34 9.98
C ILE A 30 6.77 21.25 10.95
N ILE A 31 6.70 20.93 12.24
CA ILE A 31 7.34 21.67 13.33
C ILE A 31 8.44 20.83 13.97
N CYS A 32 9.27 21.46 14.80
CA CYS A 32 10.16 20.77 15.73
C CYS A 32 10.12 21.46 17.11
N ALA A 33 10.92 20.97 18.06
CA ALA A 33 10.99 21.53 19.41
C ALA A 33 11.53 22.98 19.47
N ALA A 34 12.21 23.47 18.42
CA ALA A 34 12.73 24.83 18.37
C ALA A 34 11.58 25.83 18.07
N PRO A 35 11.27 26.77 18.98
CA PRO A 35 10.17 27.72 18.78
C PRO A 35 10.33 28.55 17.51
N GLY A 36 9.23 28.73 16.77
CA GLY A 36 9.22 29.53 15.54
C GLY A 36 9.92 28.87 14.34
N THR A 37 10.31 27.58 14.45
CA THR A 37 10.92 26.82 13.35
C THR A 37 9.90 25.85 12.75
N SER A 38 9.60 25.99 11.47
CA SER A 38 8.62 25.15 10.77
C SER A 38 8.79 25.18 9.26
N VAL A 39 8.28 24.17 8.54
CA VAL A 39 8.07 24.20 7.09
C VAL A 39 6.63 23.83 6.75
N GLY A 40 5.98 24.55 5.84
CA GLY A 40 4.64 24.18 5.42
C GLY A 40 3.84 25.26 4.71
N PHE A 41 2.53 25.13 4.81
CA PHE A 41 1.54 26.00 4.21
C PHE A 41 0.77 26.76 5.29
N GLU A 42 0.58 28.05 5.07
CA GLU A 42 -0.20 28.95 5.94
C GLU A 42 -1.23 29.67 5.05
N TYR A 43 -2.51 29.42 5.26
CA TYR A 43 -3.58 30.16 4.59
C TYR A 43 -4.08 31.28 5.50
N ASN A 44 -4.21 32.49 4.96
CA ASN A 44 -4.84 33.62 5.62
C ASN A 44 -6.15 33.99 4.91
N ALA A 45 -7.27 33.85 5.61
CA ALA A 45 -8.61 34.08 5.07
C ALA A 45 -8.92 35.57 4.82
N VAL A 46 -8.23 36.47 5.53
CA VAL A 46 -8.42 37.92 5.38
C VAL A 46 -7.76 38.43 4.12
N THR A 47 -6.54 37.96 3.82
CA THR A 47 -5.81 38.36 2.61
C THR A 47 -6.07 37.45 1.41
N GLY A 48 -6.60 36.25 1.63
CA GLY A 48 -6.79 35.24 0.59
C GLY A 48 -5.47 34.66 0.07
N ILE A 49 -4.40 34.70 0.87
CA ILE A 49 -3.07 34.24 0.48
C ILE A 49 -2.77 32.88 1.10
N LEU A 50 -2.26 31.96 0.27
CA LEU A 50 -1.60 30.73 0.68
C LEU A 50 -0.09 30.95 0.63
N ARG A 51 0.53 30.98 1.81
CA ARG A 51 1.96 31.19 1.99
C ARG A 51 2.67 29.85 2.16
N LEU A 52 3.72 29.63 1.39
CA LEU A 52 4.56 28.44 1.41
C LEU A 52 5.86 28.84 2.10
N ALA A 53 6.04 28.40 3.34
CA ALA A 53 7.05 28.93 4.26
C ALA A 53 8.02 27.87 4.78
N SER A 54 9.24 28.29 5.07
CA SER A 54 10.28 27.59 5.83
C SER A 54 10.76 28.54 6.93
N ASN A 55 9.93 28.72 7.96
CA ASN A 55 10.17 29.69 9.03
C ASN A 55 11.35 29.27 9.91
N VAL A 56 12.16 30.27 10.26
CA VAL A 56 13.14 30.24 11.33
C VAL A 56 12.95 31.53 12.13
N ASP A 57 12.96 31.46 13.46
CA ASP A 57 12.63 32.60 14.32
C ASP A 57 11.29 33.25 13.94
N TYR A 58 10.28 32.43 13.68
CA TYR A 58 8.89 32.81 13.35
C TYR A 58 8.70 33.48 11.98
N TRP A 59 9.73 33.50 11.12
CA TRP A 59 9.61 34.18 9.84
C TRP A 59 10.39 33.49 8.71
N ASP A 60 9.89 33.65 7.49
CA ASP A 60 10.60 33.29 6.26
C ASP A 60 10.44 34.43 5.26
N ALA A 61 11.55 35.16 5.05
CA ALA A 61 11.61 36.29 4.14
C ALA A 61 11.58 35.87 2.66
N ALA A 62 11.83 34.60 2.36
CA ALA A 62 11.84 34.02 1.02
C ALA A 62 10.60 33.12 0.79
N ALA A 63 9.56 33.27 1.60
CA ALA A 63 8.30 32.55 1.40
C ALA A 63 7.69 32.87 0.04
N VAL A 64 7.07 31.87 -0.57
CA VAL A 64 6.30 32.05 -1.80
C VAL A 64 4.85 32.27 -1.41
N GLU A 65 4.24 33.33 -1.92
CA GLU A 65 2.84 33.67 -1.67
C GLU A 65 2.02 33.46 -2.94
N LEU A 66 0.92 32.74 -2.81
CA LEU A 66 -0.02 32.45 -3.88
C LEU A 66 -1.38 33.02 -3.51
N THR A 67 -2.10 33.60 -4.47
CA THR A 67 -3.54 33.81 -4.32
C THR A 67 -4.22 32.45 -4.16
N TYR A 68 -4.95 32.25 -3.07
CA TYR A 68 -5.60 30.97 -2.79
C TYR A 68 -6.74 30.68 -3.76
N SER A 69 -6.76 29.46 -4.29
CA SER A 69 -7.83 28.90 -5.12
C SER A 69 -8.32 27.62 -4.43
N PRO A 70 -9.59 27.54 -3.96
CA PRO A 70 -10.09 26.33 -3.32
C PRO A 70 -10.14 25.13 -4.26
N THR A 71 -10.09 25.36 -5.58
CA THR A 71 -9.98 24.31 -6.59
C THR A 71 -8.52 23.89 -6.78
N ASP A 72 -7.62 24.81 -7.11
CA ASP A 72 -6.24 24.46 -7.48
C ASP A 72 -5.37 24.06 -6.28
N HIS A 73 -5.78 24.49 -5.07
CA HIS A 73 -5.09 24.23 -3.81
C HIS A 73 -5.94 23.36 -2.88
N LEU A 74 -6.84 22.55 -3.44
CA LEU A 74 -7.66 21.61 -2.67
C LEU A 74 -6.78 20.60 -1.91
N TRP A 75 -5.66 20.20 -2.52
CA TRP A 75 -4.67 19.31 -1.92
C TRP A 75 -3.33 19.99 -1.75
N LEU A 76 -2.70 19.74 -0.61
CA LEU A 76 -1.40 20.28 -0.23
C LEU A 76 -0.46 19.12 0.10
N ARG A 77 0.79 19.19 -0.36
CA ARG A 77 1.82 18.18 -0.06
C ARG A 77 3.15 18.82 0.25
N LEU A 78 3.78 18.30 1.30
CA LEU A 78 5.21 18.46 1.56
C LEU A 78 5.90 17.14 1.23
N ARG A 79 7.00 17.20 0.49
CA ARG A 79 7.85 16.02 0.25
C ARG A 79 9.33 16.39 0.29
N GLU A 80 10.16 15.43 0.64
CA GLU A 80 11.61 15.55 0.77
C GLU A 80 12.27 14.41 -0.01
N ASP A 81 13.42 14.65 -0.67
CA ASP A 81 14.09 13.64 -1.51
C ASP A 81 15.52 13.26 -1.07
N GLY A 82 15.89 13.64 0.15
CA GLY A 82 17.24 13.59 0.72
C GLY A 82 18.07 14.85 0.47
N THR A 83 17.64 15.73 -0.44
CA THR A 83 18.38 16.95 -0.82
C THR A 83 17.52 18.20 -0.72
N ASN A 84 16.25 18.13 -1.12
CA ASN A 84 15.33 19.25 -1.18
C ASN A 84 13.99 18.91 -0.54
N VAL A 85 13.35 19.93 0.02
CA VAL A 85 11.93 19.96 0.37
C VAL A 85 11.15 20.66 -0.75
N TYR A 86 9.96 20.12 -1.04
CA TYR A 86 9.06 20.58 -2.07
C TYR A 86 7.68 20.86 -1.48
N TRP A 87 7.06 21.94 -1.95
CA TRP A 87 5.68 22.29 -1.66
C TRP A 87 4.89 22.11 -2.95
N ASP A 88 4.01 21.11 -2.98
CA ASP A 88 3.14 20.86 -4.12
C ASP A 88 1.68 21.17 -3.78
N THR A 89 0.93 21.63 -4.79
CA THR A 89 -0.54 21.76 -4.72
C THR A 89 -1.18 20.88 -5.80
N SER A 90 -2.40 20.41 -5.56
CA SER A 90 -3.16 19.66 -6.55
C SER A 90 -4.66 19.95 -6.45
N PRO A 91 -5.39 19.97 -7.59
CA PRO A 91 -6.85 20.02 -7.59
C PRO A 91 -7.50 18.66 -7.29
N ASP A 92 -6.80 17.55 -7.49
CA ASP A 92 -7.36 16.20 -7.47
C ASP A 92 -6.60 15.19 -6.59
N GLY A 93 -5.50 15.61 -5.97
CA GLY A 93 -4.66 14.76 -5.11
C GLY A 93 -3.76 13.77 -5.87
N SER A 94 -3.83 13.75 -7.21
CA SER A 94 -3.10 12.82 -8.08
C SER A 94 -2.12 13.52 -9.02
N THR A 95 -2.51 14.68 -9.56
CA THR A 95 -1.69 15.52 -10.43
C THR A 95 -1.15 16.69 -9.63
N TRP A 96 0.15 16.70 -9.38
CA TRP A 96 0.79 17.65 -8.48
C TRP A 96 1.58 18.74 -9.21
N THR A 97 1.38 19.99 -8.83
CA THR A 97 2.17 21.14 -9.30
C THR A 97 3.12 21.59 -8.20
N ASN A 98 4.43 21.53 -8.46
CA ASN A 98 5.43 22.07 -7.55
C ASN A 98 5.39 23.59 -7.56
N ARG A 99 5.23 24.20 -6.37
CA ARG A 99 5.12 25.64 -6.18
C ARG A 99 6.36 26.26 -5.55
N ARG A 100 7.10 25.48 -4.75
CA ARG A 100 8.36 25.91 -4.14
C ARG A 100 9.28 24.71 -3.97
N THR A 101 10.57 24.95 -4.18
CA THR A 101 11.66 24.01 -3.87
C THR A 101 12.70 24.73 -3.02
N LEU A 102 13.18 24.07 -1.98
CA LEU A 102 14.24 24.56 -1.11
C LEU A 102 15.17 23.39 -0.77
N ALA A 103 16.47 23.65 -0.64
CA ALA A 103 17.37 22.66 -0.05
C ALA A 103 16.85 22.27 1.35
N THR A 104 16.90 20.98 1.69
CA THR A 104 16.38 20.46 2.96
C THR A 104 17.00 21.23 4.12
N PRO A 105 16.21 21.97 4.92
CA PRO A 105 16.74 22.72 6.05
C PRO A 105 17.47 21.80 7.03
N ALA A 106 18.66 22.21 7.48
CA ALA A 106 19.53 21.39 8.32
C ALA A 106 18.88 20.94 9.65
N TRP A 107 17.89 21.69 10.14
CA TRP A 107 17.17 21.34 11.36
C TRP A 107 16.29 20.10 11.21
N ILE A 108 15.80 19.79 9.99
CA ILE A 108 14.93 18.62 9.74
C ILE A 108 15.63 17.31 10.09
N PRO A 109 16.81 16.98 9.52
CA PRO A 109 17.52 15.77 9.90
C PRO A 109 18.10 15.84 11.31
N ALA A 110 18.37 17.04 11.85
CA ALA A 110 18.92 17.21 13.19
C ALA A 110 17.88 17.01 14.30
N SER A 111 16.59 17.19 14.01
CA SER A 111 15.49 17.16 14.99
C SER A 111 14.46 16.08 14.66
N ILE A 112 14.88 15.02 13.96
CA ILE A 112 13.98 14.03 13.37
C ILE A 112 13.02 13.39 14.38
N ASP A 113 13.50 13.15 15.60
CA ASP A 113 12.72 12.52 16.67
C ASP A 113 11.67 13.46 17.30
N ASP A 114 11.83 14.77 17.10
CA ASP A 114 10.93 15.82 17.59
C ASP A 114 10.09 16.45 16.47
N THR A 115 10.23 15.98 15.22
CA THR A 115 9.42 16.50 14.12
C THR A 115 8.00 15.99 14.21
N ALA A 116 7.04 16.90 14.06
CA ALA A 116 5.62 16.59 14.08
C ALA A 116 4.87 17.30 12.97
N VAL A 117 3.81 16.66 12.47
CA VAL A 117 2.79 17.32 11.66
C VAL A 117 1.89 18.12 12.60
N ASP A 118 1.74 19.41 12.34
CA ASP A 118 0.90 20.30 13.10
C ASP A 118 -0.17 20.94 12.20
N LEU A 119 -1.43 20.76 12.59
CA LEU A 119 -2.62 21.24 11.89
C LEU A 119 -3.45 22.08 12.86
N TRP A 120 -3.52 23.38 12.63
CA TRP A 120 -4.26 24.29 13.50
C TRP A 120 -4.85 25.47 12.74
N ALA A 121 -5.91 26.03 13.30
CA ALA A 121 -6.54 27.24 12.82
C ALA A 121 -6.64 28.27 13.96
N TYR A 122 -6.65 29.54 13.60
CA TYR A 122 -6.74 30.66 14.53
C TYR A 122 -7.60 31.78 13.97
N ARG A 123 -8.28 32.47 14.87
CA ARG A 123 -8.92 33.76 14.60
C ARG A 123 -8.82 34.67 15.80
N ASP A 124 -8.68 35.97 15.54
CA ASP A 124 -8.63 37.03 16.55
C ASP A 124 -10.01 37.63 16.91
N ALA A 125 -10.95 37.62 15.98
CA ALA A 125 -12.32 38.11 16.15
C ALA A 125 -13.29 37.45 15.16
N GLY A 126 -14.57 37.81 15.20
CA GLY A 126 -15.60 37.38 14.24
C GLY A 126 -16.40 36.15 14.66
N VAL A 127 -17.12 35.57 13.70
CA VAL A 127 -17.98 34.40 13.91
C VAL A 127 -17.13 33.12 13.96
N THR A 128 -17.38 32.29 14.97
CA THR A 128 -16.73 30.98 15.10
C THR A 128 -17.15 30.04 13.96
N ASP A 129 -16.16 29.41 13.35
CA ASP A 129 -16.24 28.41 12.29
C ASP A 129 -15.04 27.46 12.42
N TYR A 130 -14.75 26.66 11.38
CA TYR A 130 -13.71 25.63 11.44
C TYR A 130 -12.89 25.56 10.15
N ALA A 131 -11.66 25.07 10.27
CA ALA A 131 -10.89 24.50 9.17
C ALA A 131 -11.07 22.98 9.21
N ALA A 132 -11.20 22.34 8.06
CA ALA A 132 -11.25 20.88 7.96
C ALA A 132 -10.10 20.38 7.08
N TYR A 133 -9.36 19.44 7.63
CA TYR A 133 -8.31 18.68 6.97
C TYR A 133 -8.79 17.25 6.87
N ASP A 134 -8.69 16.67 5.68
CA ASP A 134 -9.17 15.32 5.40
C ASP A 134 -8.12 14.56 4.58
N ASN A 135 -8.30 13.26 4.44
CA ASN A 135 -7.49 12.39 3.59
C ASN A 135 -5.97 12.49 3.80
N VAL A 136 -5.55 12.61 5.06
CA VAL A 136 -4.12 12.70 5.40
C VAL A 136 -3.43 11.40 4.98
N ASN A 137 -2.50 11.50 4.02
CA ASN A 137 -1.77 10.38 3.42
C ASN A 137 -2.64 9.23 2.87
N THR A 138 -3.93 9.46 2.63
CA THR A 138 -4.81 8.48 1.99
C THR A 138 -5.07 8.91 0.55
N LEU A 139 -4.89 8.00 -0.41
CA LEU A 139 -5.16 8.24 -1.83
C LEU A 139 -6.67 8.42 -2.14
N ASN A 140 -7.52 8.38 -1.12
CA ASN A 140 -8.95 8.21 -1.28
C ASN A 140 -9.72 9.54 -1.23
N ASP A 141 -9.53 10.35 -2.28
CA ASP A 141 -10.66 11.06 -2.88
C ASP A 141 -10.31 11.37 -4.34
N GLY A 142 -10.62 10.41 -5.22
CA GLY A 142 -10.62 10.64 -6.65
C GLY A 142 -9.30 10.40 -7.38
N ALA A 143 -8.34 9.65 -6.81
CA ALA A 143 -7.26 9.06 -7.62
C ALA A 143 -7.87 8.07 -8.62
N VAL A 144 -8.36 8.59 -9.74
CA VAL A 144 -8.72 7.81 -10.91
C VAL A 144 -7.40 7.22 -11.40
N HIS A 145 -7.14 5.98 -10.99
CA HIS A 145 -6.12 5.16 -11.64
C HIS A 145 -6.63 4.82 -13.04
N THR A 146 -6.49 5.74 -13.99
CA THR A 146 -6.69 5.47 -15.41
C THR A 146 -5.59 4.52 -15.86
N ALA A 147 -5.84 3.22 -15.71
CA ALA A 147 -5.07 2.20 -16.39
C ALA A 147 -5.45 2.25 -17.88
N SER A 148 -4.67 2.95 -18.69
CA SER A 148 -4.77 2.83 -20.15
C SER A 148 -4.09 1.54 -20.58
N ALA A 149 -4.86 0.48 -20.80
CA ALA A 149 -4.37 -0.69 -21.52
C ALA A 149 -4.51 -0.44 -23.03
N THR A 150 -3.40 -0.25 -23.73
CA THR A 150 -3.39 -0.24 -25.20
C THR A 150 -3.63 -1.66 -25.68
N LEU A 151 -4.84 -1.97 -26.13
CA LEU A 151 -5.15 -3.27 -26.72
C LEU A 151 -4.62 -3.30 -28.16
N SER A 152 -3.39 -3.78 -28.37
CA SER A 152 -2.89 -4.07 -29.72
C SER A 152 -3.45 -5.41 -30.21
N GLY A 153 -4.74 -5.40 -30.57
CA GLY A 153 -5.41 -6.54 -31.19
C GLY A 153 -5.04 -6.63 -32.66
N GLN A 154 -4.00 -7.40 -32.99
CA GLN A 154 -3.73 -7.81 -34.36
C GLN A 154 -4.42 -9.16 -34.59
N THR A 155 -5.69 -9.14 -34.99
CA THR A 155 -6.36 -10.34 -35.52
C THR A 155 -7.14 -10.00 -36.78
N THR A 156 -6.86 -10.76 -37.82
CA THR A 156 -7.52 -10.69 -39.13
C THR A 156 -8.98 -11.04 -38.95
N LEU A 157 -9.89 -10.11 -39.25
CA LEU A 157 -11.34 -10.35 -39.20
C LEU A 157 -11.75 -11.21 -40.40
N GLY A 158 -11.82 -12.52 -40.22
CA GLY A 158 -12.38 -13.45 -41.21
C GLY A 158 -13.90 -13.35 -41.25
N ALA A 159 -14.45 -12.37 -41.97
CA ALA A 159 -15.89 -12.33 -42.25
C ALA A 159 -16.20 -13.20 -43.48
N THR A 160 -16.83 -14.36 -43.27
CA THR A 160 -17.49 -15.08 -44.36
C THR A 160 -18.80 -14.37 -44.67
N ALA A 161 -18.87 -13.67 -45.80
CA ALA A 161 -20.11 -13.05 -46.25
C ALA A 161 -21.14 -14.14 -46.61
N LEU A 162 -22.22 -14.22 -45.83
CA LEU A 162 -23.44 -14.92 -46.24
C LEU A 162 -24.24 -13.95 -47.13
N VAL A 163 -24.23 -14.20 -48.44
CA VAL A 163 -25.03 -13.44 -49.41
C VAL A 163 -26.43 -14.04 -49.45
N GLU A 164 -27.36 -13.49 -48.68
CA GLU A 164 -28.79 -13.74 -48.89
C GLU A 164 -29.34 -12.68 -49.84
N ALA A 165 -29.44 -13.03 -51.12
CA ALA A 165 -30.13 -12.21 -52.11
C ALA A 165 -31.65 -12.43 -51.99
N HIS A 166 -32.34 -11.54 -51.29
CA HIS A 166 -33.80 -11.51 -51.29
C HIS A 166 -34.29 -10.56 -52.38
N ALA A 167 -34.65 -11.11 -53.53
CA ALA A 167 -35.35 -10.40 -54.59
C ALA A 167 -36.86 -10.58 -54.42
N THR A 168 -37.52 -9.60 -53.80
CA THR A 168 -38.99 -9.47 -53.88
C THR A 168 -39.33 -8.29 -54.77
N ALA A 169 -39.66 -8.59 -56.03
CA ALA A 169 -40.28 -7.65 -56.96
C ALA A 169 -41.81 -7.85 -56.89
N ALA A 170 -42.53 -6.80 -56.49
CA ALA A 170 -43.98 -6.71 -56.69
C ALA A 170 -44.27 -5.51 -57.61
N LEU A 171 -44.84 -5.82 -58.78
CA LEU A 171 -45.21 -4.85 -59.81
C LEU A 171 -46.71 -4.53 -59.67
N ALA A 172 -47.07 -3.26 -59.48
CA ALA A 172 -48.41 -2.75 -59.77
C ALA A 172 -48.28 -1.37 -60.43
N ALA A 173 -49.13 -1.16 -61.43
CA ALA A 173 -49.04 -0.19 -62.52
C ALA A 173 -48.57 1.25 -62.20
N ASP A 174 -47.76 1.75 -63.13
CA ASP A 174 -47.32 3.13 -63.39
C ASP A 174 -46.26 3.73 -62.44
N GLY A 175 -45.00 3.69 -62.90
CA GLY A 175 -43.84 4.30 -62.24
C GLY A 175 -42.55 3.54 -62.51
N SER A 176 -41.64 4.14 -63.27
CA SER A 176 -40.27 3.63 -63.43
C SER A 176 -39.54 3.66 -62.08
N LEU A 177 -39.07 2.50 -61.62
CA LEU A 177 -38.17 2.40 -60.47
C LEU A 177 -36.73 2.37 -60.98
N ASN A 178 -36.12 3.56 -61.07
CA ASN A 178 -34.67 3.67 -61.06
C ASN A 178 -34.20 3.43 -59.61
N ALA A 179 -34.15 2.18 -59.18
CA ALA A 179 -33.54 1.79 -57.92
C ALA A 179 -32.03 1.62 -58.15
N ALA A 180 -31.27 2.67 -57.85
CA ALA A 180 -29.83 2.52 -57.64
C ALA A 180 -29.62 1.49 -56.53
N LEU A 181 -28.74 0.51 -56.77
CA LEU A 181 -28.28 -0.40 -55.72
C LEU A 181 -27.61 0.43 -54.61
N ALA A 182 -28.35 0.77 -53.57
CA ALA A 182 -27.77 1.18 -52.31
C ALA A 182 -27.39 -0.11 -51.57
N LEU A 183 -26.15 -0.56 -51.75
CA LEU A 183 -25.54 -1.52 -50.83
C LEU A 183 -25.35 -0.79 -49.49
N THR A 184 -26.39 -0.74 -48.67
CA THR A 184 -26.23 -0.31 -47.28
C THR A 184 -25.83 -1.54 -46.48
N ALA A 185 -24.53 -1.81 -46.41
CA ALA A 185 -23.99 -2.81 -45.49
C ALA A 185 -24.20 -2.30 -44.07
N HIS A 186 -25.25 -2.76 -43.39
CA HIS A 186 -25.46 -2.51 -41.99
C HIS A 186 -24.64 -3.52 -41.18
N ALA A 187 -23.38 -3.17 -40.89
CA ALA A 187 -22.58 -3.93 -39.94
C ALA A 187 -22.89 -3.41 -38.52
N THR A 188 -23.90 -3.98 -37.87
CA THR A 188 -24.09 -3.79 -36.43
C THR A 188 -23.15 -4.73 -35.69
N ALA A 189 -22.01 -4.20 -35.24
CA ALA A 189 -21.15 -4.86 -34.27
C ALA A 189 -21.61 -4.48 -32.86
N ALA A 190 -22.38 -5.35 -32.20
CA ALA A 190 -22.65 -5.22 -30.78
C ALA A 190 -21.45 -5.78 -30.01
N LEU A 191 -20.55 -4.92 -29.58
CA LEU A 191 -19.48 -5.30 -28.65
C LEU A 191 -20.03 -5.25 -27.22
N THR A 192 -20.58 -6.36 -26.73
CA THR A 192 -20.88 -6.52 -25.30
C THR A 192 -19.59 -6.94 -24.60
N GLY A 193 -18.74 -5.95 -24.29
CA GLY A 193 -17.63 -6.16 -23.38
C GLY A 193 -18.14 -6.14 -21.94
N GLN A 194 -18.35 -7.30 -21.33
CA GLN A 194 -18.30 -7.38 -19.88
C GLN A 194 -16.84 -7.27 -19.46
N ALA A 195 -16.44 -6.09 -19.00
CA ALA A 195 -15.19 -5.93 -18.28
C ALA A 195 -15.47 -6.28 -16.81
N THR A 196 -15.23 -7.53 -16.43
CA THR A 196 -15.16 -7.89 -15.02
C THR A 196 -13.83 -7.36 -14.51
N LEU A 197 -13.85 -6.21 -13.83
CA LEU A 197 -12.74 -5.77 -13.01
C LEU A 197 -12.74 -6.68 -11.77
N THR A 198 -12.03 -7.79 -11.83
CA THR A 198 -11.56 -8.41 -10.59
C THR A 198 -10.49 -7.46 -10.09
N ALA A 199 -10.80 -6.65 -9.07
CA ALA A 199 -9.75 -5.98 -8.32
C ALA A 199 -8.82 -7.09 -7.85
N ASP A 200 -7.61 -7.11 -8.41
CA ASP A 200 -6.56 -7.95 -7.89
C ASP A 200 -6.14 -7.34 -6.56
N ALA A 201 -6.92 -7.63 -5.53
CA ALA A 201 -6.52 -7.48 -4.15
C ALA A 201 -5.51 -8.59 -3.77
N ALA A 202 -4.78 -9.18 -4.72
CA ALA A 202 -3.53 -9.85 -4.42
C ALA A 202 -2.38 -8.85 -4.20
N SER A 203 -2.60 -7.82 -3.37
CA SER A 203 -1.66 -7.77 -2.25
C SER A 203 -1.95 -9.07 -1.51
N THR A 204 -1.15 -10.11 -1.75
CA THR A 204 -1.15 -11.30 -0.92
C THR A 204 -1.17 -10.77 0.50
N GLU A 205 -2.34 -10.79 1.15
CA GLU A 205 -2.45 -10.30 2.52
C GLU A 205 -1.38 -11.09 3.24
N ILE A 206 -0.34 -10.37 3.66
CA ILE A 206 0.63 -10.99 4.53
C ILE A 206 -0.22 -11.23 5.78
N PRO A 207 -0.45 -12.50 6.17
CA PRO A 207 -1.38 -12.82 7.26
C PRO A 207 -1.03 -11.95 8.47
N GLU A 208 -2.01 -11.53 9.26
CA GLU A 208 -1.78 -10.65 10.43
C GLU A 208 -0.69 -11.22 11.37
N VAL A 209 -0.52 -12.56 11.40
CA VAL A 209 0.62 -13.22 12.06
C VAL A 209 2.01 -12.76 11.60
N ALA A 210 2.18 -12.22 10.40
CA ALA A 210 3.43 -11.66 9.94
C ALA A 210 3.77 -10.29 10.53
N GLU A 211 2.82 -9.63 11.20
CA GLU A 211 3.08 -8.42 11.99
C GLU A 211 3.37 -8.73 13.47
N LEU A 212 3.22 -9.99 13.88
CA LEU A 212 3.48 -10.44 15.25
C LEU A 212 4.88 -11.07 15.39
N SER A 213 5.49 -10.87 16.56
CA SER A 213 6.70 -11.60 16.94
C SER A 213 6.42 -13.09 17.04
N ALA A 214 7.32 -13.92 16.51
CA ALA A 214 7.23 -15.38 16.63
C ALA A 214 7.01 -15.84 18.08
N GLY A 215 6.16 -16.83 18.30
CA GLY A 215 5.90 -17.40 19.61
C GLY A 215 7.10 -18.21 20.14
N ASP A 216 7.27 -18.25 21.45
CA ASP A 216 8.31 -19.06 22.09
C ASP A 216 7.76 -20.45 22.43
N TRP A 217 8.40 -21.51 21.91
CA TRP A 217 8.02 -22.90 22.12
C TRP A 217 9.24 -23.83 22.15
N ASP A 218 9.44 -24.53 23.26
CA ASP A 218 10.52 -25.51 23.40
C ASP A 218 10.08 -26.91 22.96
N LEU A 219 10.95 -27.62 22.22
CA LEU A 219 10.74 -29.02 21.85
C LEU A 219 11.44 -29.94 22.82
N TYR A 220 10.75 -31.03 23.17
CA TYR A 220 11.31 -32.14 23.95
C TYR A 220 11.29 -33.38 23.07
N ILE A 221 12.48 -33.83 22.65
CA ILE A 221 12.63 -34.94 21.71
C ILE A 221 13.38 -36.08 22.38
N GLU A 222 12.72 -37.23 22.49
CA GLU A 222 13.35 -38.47 22.94
C GLU A 222 14.15 -39.08 21.78
N GLN A 223 15.46 -39.23 21.97
CA GLN A 223 16.34 -39.88 21.00
C GLN A 223 15.86 -41.32 20.74
N GLY A 224 15.81 -41.74 19.48
CA GLY A 224 15.41 -43.10 19.12
C GLY A 224 13.90 -43.36 19.15
N SER A 225 13.07 -42.35 19.44
CA SER A 225 11.61 -42.44 19.41
C SER A 225 11.01 -41.56 18.31
N THR A 226 9.87 -41.97 17.74
CA THR A 226 9.16 -41.13 16.76
C THR A 226 8.58 -39.91 17.47
N PHE A 227 8.99 -38.72 17.04
CA PHE A 227 8.47 -37.46 17.54
C PHE A 227 7.32 -36.98 16.66
N VAL A 228 6.20 -36.62 17.28
CA VAL A 228 5.04 -36.02 16.60
C VAL A 228 4.59 -34.80 17.39
N GLN A 229 4.49 -33.67 16.71
CA GLN A 229 3.93 -32.43 17.25
C GLN A 229 3.06 -31.77 16.20
N GLU A 230 1.92 -31.23 16.62
CA GLU A 230 1.02 -30.45 15.78
C GLU A 230 0.96 -29.03 16.32
N TYR A 231 0.99 -28.06 15.41
CA TYR A 231 0.84 -26.64 15.68
C TYR A 231 -0.36 -26.14 14.89
N VAL A 232 -1.34 -25.59 15.59
CA VAL A 232 -2.50 -24.96 14.95
C VAL A 232 -2.23 -23.46 14.89
N VAL A 233 -2.33 -22.88 13.69
CA VAL A 233 -2.15 -21.46 13.45
C VAL A 233 -3.54 -20.88 13.15
N ASP A 234 -4.18 -20.34 14.19
CA ASP A 234 -5.58 -19.91 14.19
C ASP A 234 -5.68 -18.43 14.60
N ASP A 235 -5.20 -17.55 13.73
CA ASP A 235 -5.24 -16.09 13.87
C ASP A 235 -6.45 -15.48 13.16
N ASP A 236 -6.79 -16.00 11.98
CA ASP A 236 -7.97 -15.59 11.22
C ASP A 236 -8.71 -16.81 10.65
N PRO A 237 -10.00 -17.03 11.00
CA PRO A 237 -10.79 -18.14 10.46
C PRO A 237 -11.02 -18.07 8.94
N ALA A 238 -10.78 -16.92 8.30
CA ALA A 238 -10.83 -16.76 6.85
C ALA A 238 -9.51 -17.09 6.14
N PHE A 239 -8.40 -17.16 6.86
CA PHE A 239 -7.07 -17.43 6.31
C PHE A 239 -6.75 -18.93 6.29
N THR A 240 -6.05 -19.41 5.26
CA THR A 240 -5.60 -20.80 5.16
C THR A 240 -4.13 -20.86 4.74
N TRP A 241 -3.37 -21.81 5.28
CA TRP A 241 -1.98 -22.03 4.92
C TRP A 241 -1.83 -22.96 3.70
N ASP A 242 -2.90 -23.19 2.94
CA ASP A 242 -2.86 -24.02 1.74
C ASP A 242 -1.92 -23.42 0.69
N GLY A 243 -1.02 -24.25 0.16
CA GLY A 243 0.01 -23.82 -0.80
C GLY A 243 1.24 -23.14 -0.18
N TRP A 244 1.30 -23.01 1.15
CA TRP A 244 2.51 -22.63 1.87
C TRP A 244 3.39 -23.85 2.14
N THR A 245 4.70 -23.64 2.22
CA THR A 245 5.67 -24.67 2.60
C THR A 245 6.27 -24.35 3.96
N ALA A 246 6.18 -25.27 4.92
CA ALA A 246 6.85 -25.15 6.20
C ALA A 246 8.32 -25.59 6.09
N ARG A 247 9.20 -24.89 6.80
CA ARG A 247 10.62 -25.24 6.95
C ARG A 247 11.09 -24.98 8.38
N SER A 248 12.05 -25.76 8.83
CA SER A 248 12.63 -25.61 10.17
C SER A 248 13.98 -26.31 10.23
N GLN A 249 14.89 -25.78 11.05
CA GLN A 249 16.18 -26.42 11.33
C GLN A 249 16.46 -26.42 12.82
N ILE A 250 17.03 -27.51 13.32
CA ILE A 250 17.61 -27.60 14.65
C ILE A 250 19.11 -27.35 14.52
N ARG A 251 19.61 -26.33 15.22
CA ARG A 251 21.02 -25.93 15.22
C ARG A 251 21.59 -25.88 16.62
N SER A 252 22.91 -25.95 16.76
CA SER A 252 23.57 -25.84 18.07
C SER A 252 23.46 -24.46 18.71
N GLU A 253 23.22 -23.41 17.92
CA GLU A 253 23.08 -22.02 18.36
C GLU A 253 22.25 -21.22 17.33
N ALA A 254 21.70 -20.08 17.74
CA ALA A 254 20.83 -19.22 16.93
C ALA A 254 21.65 -18.37 15.95
N SER A 255 22.36 -19.03 15.05
CA SER A 255 23.27 -18.42 14.09
C SER A 255 23.35 -19.26 12.82
N ALA A 256 23.55 -18.61 11.68
CA ALA A 256 23.82 -19.30 10.41
C ALA A 256 25.08 -20.18 10.48
N ASN A 257 26.01 -19.85 11.39
CA ASN A 257 27.23 -20.61 11.64
C ASN A 257 27.04 -21.74 12.67
N GLY A 258 25.89 -21.80 13.34
CA GLY A 258 25.57 -22.88 14.25
C GLY A 258 25.50 -24.21 13.51
N GLY A 259 26.13 -25.24 14.06
CA GLY A 259 26.16 -26.57 13.44
C GLY A 259 24.75 -27.12 13.30
N LEU A 260 24.38 -27.52 12.07
CA LEU A 260 23.12 -28.18 11.79
C LEU A 260 23.07 -29.53 12.52
N LEU A 261 22.05 -29.71 13.36
CA LEU A 261 21.79 -30.97 14.08
C LEU A 261 20.76 -31.81 13.33
N LEU A 262 19.70 -31.17 12.83
CA LEU A 262 18.67 -31.80 12.02
C LEU A 262 17.98 -30.75 11.15
N ASP A 263 17.77 -31.06 9.87
CA ASP A 263 16.82 -30.32 9.04
C ASP A 263 15.44 -30.97 9.19
N LEU A 264 14.46 -30.18 9.65
CA LEU A 264 13.11 -30.65 9.90
C LEU A 264 12.20 -30.52 8.68
N THR A 265 12.64 -29.85 7.60
CA THR A 265 11.82 -29.49 6.45
C THR A 265 11.11 -30.69 5.82
N ASP A 266 11.80 -31.82 5.65
CA ASP A 266 11.23 -33.05 5.07
C ASP A 266 10.24 -33.78 6.00
N TYR A 267 10.17 -33.35 7.26
CA TYR A 267 9.32 -33.94 8.31
C TYR A 267 8.16 -33.03 8.71
N LEU A 268 7.98 -31.90 8.00
CA LEU A 268 6.88 -30.96 8.20
C LEU A 268 5.82 -31.16 7.12
N THR A 269 4.56 -31.09 7.52
CA THR A 269 3.42 -31.12 6.60
C THR A 269 2.42 -30.05 6.99
N VAL A 270 2.01 -29.23 6.02
CA VAL A 270 0.96 -28.22 6.19
C VAL A 270 -0.36 -28.81 5.70
N VAL A 271 -1.39 -28.78 6.54
CA VAL A 271 -2.75 -29.25 6.21
C VAL A 271 -3.75 -28.26 6.78
N GLY A 272 -4.37 -27.44 5.91
CA GLY A 272 -5.29 -26.39 6.34
C GLY A 272 -4.59 -25.39 7.27
N ASN A 273 -5.02 -25.31 8.52
CA ASN A 273 -4.43 -24.43 9.54
C ASN A 273 -3.43 -25.15 10.48
N THR A 274 -3.09 -26.40 10.19
CA THR A 274 -2.21 -27.21 11.04
C THR A 274 -0.89 -27.49 10.36
N ILE A 275 0.20 -27.27 11.10
CA ILE A 275 1.55 -27.71 10.73
C ILE A 275 1.91 -28.90 11.60
N ARG A 276 2.14 -30.05 10.98
CA ARG A 276 2.52 -31.29 11.65
C ARG A 276 4.00 -31.57 11.46
N ALA A 277 4.75 -31.69 12.55
CA ALA A 277 6.10 -32.23 12.58
C ALA A 277 6.06 -33.70 12.95
N ALA A 278 6.58 -34.59 12.09
CA ALA A 278 6.64 -36.02 12.36
C ALA A 278 8.00 -36.60 11.97
N VAL A 279 8.88 -36.71 12.98
CA VAL A 279 10.26 -37.15 12.80
C VAL A 279 10.38 -38.62 13.22
N PRO A 280 10.74 -39.54 12.31
CA PRO A 280 10.87 -40.95 12.62
C PRO A 280 11.94 -41.23 13.69
N ALA A 281 11.76 -42.29 14.48
CA ALA A 281 12.73 -42.79 15.46
C ALA A 281 14.17 -42.91 14.93
N ALA A 282 14.34 -43.40 13.68
CA ALA A 282 15.64 -43.52 13.06
C ALA A 282 16.35 -42.17 12.89
N ILE A 283 15.59 -41.09 12.71
CA ILE A 283 16.10 -39.74 12.52
C ILE A 283 16.34 -39.06 13.88
N THR A 284 15.41 -39.16 14.82
CA THR A 284 15.63 -38.64 16.19
C THR A 284 16.80 -39.32 16.88
N SER A 285 17.12 -40.58 16.53
CA SER A 285 18.32 -41.28 17.02
C SER A 285 19.64 -40.53 16.71
N THR A 286 19.67 -39.72 15.66
CA THR A 286 20.85 -38.95 15.25
C THR A 286 21.09 -37.69 16.08
N LEU A 287 20.07 -37.23 16.81
CA LEU A 287 20.18 -36.08 17.70
C LEU A 287 20.93 -36.48 18.98
N THR A 288 22.12 -35.92 19.18
CA THR A 288 23.02 -36.30 20.31
C THR A 288 23.20 -35.19 21.34
N ARG A 289 22.60 -34.02 21.12
CA ARG A 289 22.72 -32.85 21.99
C ARG A 289 21.56 -31.89 21.78
N ASN A 290 21.36 -31.02 22.77
CA ASN A 290 20.39 -29.93 22.72
C ASN A 290 20.73 -28.92 21.60
N GLY A 291 19.72 -28.17 21.19
CA GLY A 291 19.85 -27.13 20.18
C GLY A 291 18.84 -26.01 20.35
N VAL A 292 18.72 -25.20 19.30
CA VAL A 292 17.68 -24.20 19.10
C VAL A 292 17.02 -24.45 17.76
N TRP A 293 15.79 -23.98 17.61
CA TRP A 293 15.01 -24.16 16.39
C TRP A 293 14.12 -22.95 16.14
N ASP A 294 13.69 -22.82 14.89
CA ASP A 294 12.61 -21.95 14.46
C ASP A 294 11.67 -22.69 13.51
N LEU A 295 10.41 -22.24 13.42
CA LEU A 295 9.43 -22.71 12.45
C LEU A 295 9.03 -21.54 11.56
N GLU A 296 9.23 -21.71 10.26
CA GLU A 296 8.85 -20.73 9.25
C GLU A 296 7.94 -21.37 8.21
N VAL A 297 7.02 -20.58 7.67
CA VAL A 297 6.22 -20.91 6.50
C VAL A 297 6.53 -19.94 5.37
N VAL A 298 6.61 -20.46 4.15
CA VAL A 298 7.08 -19.73 2.97
C VAL A 298 6.11 -19.89 1.81
N GLN A 299 5.82 -18.78 1.13
CA GLN A 299 5.11 -18.74 -0.14
C GLN A 299 5.71 -17.64 -1.03
N GLY A 300 6.31 -18.04 -2.16
CA GLY A 300 7.01 -17.08 -3.04
C GLY A 300 8.19 -16.41 -2.32
N SER A 301 8.17 -15.08 -2.26
CA SER A 301 9.16 -14.28 -1.51
C SER A 301 8.78 -14.02 -0.06
N THR A 302 7.56 -14.38 0.36
CA THR A 302 7.04 -14.13 1.70
C THR A 302 7.48 -15.25 2.64
N VAL A 303 8.05 -14.86 3.78
CA VAL A 303 8.47 -15.76 4.87
C VAL A 303 7.82 -15.26 6.15
N VAL A 304 7.11 -16.15 6.83
CA VAL A 304 6.50 -15.86 8.13
C VAL A 304 7.12 -16.78 9.16
N ARG A 305 7.70 -16.22 10.22
CA ARG A 305 8.24 -16.98 11.33
C ARG A 305 7.16 -17.13 12.40
N LEU A 306 6.77 -18.37 12.67
CA LEU A 306 5.68 -18.69 13.57
C LEU A 306 6.17 -18.95 15.00
N LEU A 307 7.19 -19.79 15.13
CA LEU A 307 7.70 -20.24 16.42
C LEU A 307 9.23 -20.18 16.46
N ASN A 308 9.78 -20.07 17.67
CA ASN A 308 11.19 -20.28 17.96
C ASN A 308 11.35 -20.91 19.35
N GLY A 309 12.49 -21.53 19.62
CA GLY A 309 12.81 -21.96 20.98
C GLY A 309 14.00 -22.88 21.08
N ARG A 310 14.08 -23.61 22.20
CA ARG A 310 15.11 -24.61 22.47
C ARG A 310 14.63 -25.99 22.06
N VAL A 311 15.57 -26.85 21.74
CA VAL A 311 15.35 -28.29 21.60
C VAL A 311 16.10 -28.99 22.71
N VAL A 312 15.36 -29.67 23.59
CA VAL A 312 15.88 -30.52 24.64
C VAL A 312 15.82 -31.96 24.16
N VAL A 313 16.98 -32.60 24.04
CA VAL A 313 17.11 -33.98 23.59
C VAL A 313 17.35 -34.87 24.80
N SER A 314 16.47 -35.84 25.01
CA SER A 314 16.62 -36.86 26.04
C SER A 314 17.27 -38.12 25.41
N PRO A 315 18.45 -38.56 25.88
CA PRO A 315 19.15 -39.70 25.32
C PRO A 315 18.44 -41.04 25.55
N GLU A 316 18.54 -41.95 24.59
CA GLU A 316 18.02 -43.32 24.73
C GLU A 316 18.83 -44.11 25.77
N VAL A 317 18.16 -44.66 26.79
CA VAL A 317 18.79 -45.46 27.86
C VAL A 317 18.71 -46.97 27.57
N THR A 318 17.72 -47.40 26.79
CA THR A 318 17.50 -48.80 26.40
C THR A 318 18.04 -49.05 25.00
N ARG A 319 19.21 -49.67 24.89
CA ARG A 319 19.77 -50.15 23.61
C ARG A 319 19.51 -51.63 23.39
#